data_AF-A0A382PA48-F1
#
_entry.id   AF-A0A382PA48-F1
#
_cell.length_a   1.000
_cell.length_b   1.000
_cell.length_c   1.000
_cell.angle_alpha   90.00
_cell.angle_beta   90.00
_cell.angle_gamma   90.00
#
_symmetry.space_group_name_H-M   'P 1'
#
loop_
_entity.id
_entity.type
_entity.pdbx_description
1 polymer ?
#
loop_
_entity_poly.entity_id
_entity_poly.type
_entity_poly.pdbx_seq_one_letter_code
_entity_poly.pdbx_strand_id
1 'polypeptide(L)' 'MYLILILFDGERGLISYFEKKNIINNLSQEKKLLIKKINLIEKKNNMLTDVIDLDYLETVYREKFMVGKKSEKVFVE' A
#
# COMPACT_ATOMS: atom_id res chain seq x y z
N MET A 1 9.73 38.67 27.35
CA MET A 1 9.27 38.58 25.95
C MET A 1 10.27 37.86 25.04
N TYR A 2 11.56 38.23 25.05
CA TYR A 2 12.62 37.65 24.19
C TYR A 2 12.80 36.12 24.28
N LEU A 3 12.80 35.55 25.49
CA LEU A 3 12.95 34.10 25.70
C LEU A 3 11.83 33.29 25.04
N ILE A 4 10.59 33.77 25.14
CA ILE A 4 9.40 33.10 24.59
C ILE A 4 9.44 33.13 23.06
N LEU A 5 9.86 34.26 22.48
CA LEU A 5 10.03 34.37 21.03
C LEU A 5 11.05 33.34 20.52
N ILE A 6 12.24 33.23 21.13
CA ILE A 6 13.25 32.22 20.72
C ILE A 6 12.75 30.77 20.88
N LEU A 7 11.85 30.51 21.85
CA LEU A 7 11.32 29.18 22.11
C LEU A 7 10.27 28.73 21.09
N PHE A 8 9.45 29.66 20.62
CA PHE A 8 8.37 29.37 19.66
C PHE A 8 8.76 29.67 18.21
N ASP A 9 9.76 30.52 17.99
CA ASP A 9 10.23 30.95 16.68
C ASP A 9 11.37 30.06 16.14
N GLY A 10 11.51 30.05 14.81
CA GLY A 10 12.56 29.35 14.08
C GLY A 10 12.36 27.83 13.91
N GLU A 11 13.20 27.24 13.04
CA GLU A 11 13.11 25.80 12.67
C GLU A 11 13.46 24.82 13.81
N ARG A 12 13.94 25.32 14.94
CA ARG A 12 14.28 24.54 16.14
C ARG A 12 13.37 24.88 17.33
N GLY A 13 12.36 25.73 17.11
CA GLY A 13 11.35 26.07 18.10
C GLY A 13 10.34 24.95 18.33
N LEU A 14 9.49 25.13 19.34
CA LEU A 14 8.49 24.14 19.76
C LEU A 14 7.46 23.81 18.67
N ILE A 15 7.02 24.82 17.91
CA ILE A 15 6.05 24.63 16.81
C ILE A 15 6.65 23.72 15.74
N SER A 16 7.86 24.03 15.29
CA SER A 16 8.58 23.23 14.29
C SER A 16 8.85 21.80 14.79
N TYR A 17 9.12 21.61 16.09
CA TYR A 17 9.28 20.27 16.67
C TYR A 17 8.01 19.41 16.53
N PHE A 18 6.83 19.97 16.86
CA PHE A 18 5.58 19.22 16.74
C PHE A 18 5.22 18.92 15.28
N GLU A 19 5.45 19.87 14.36
CA GLU A 19 5.25 19.66 12.92
C GLU A 19 6.13 18.53 12.38
N LYS A 20 7.44 18.58 12.67
CA LYS A 20 8.39 17.54 12.25
C LYS A 20 8.03 16.18 12.82
N LYS A 21 7.60 16.12 14.09
CA LYS A 21 7.12 14.88 14.71
C LYS A 21 5.89 14.33 14.00
N ASN A 22 4.96 15.19 13.59
CA ASN A 22 3.77 14.78 12.85
C ASN A 22 4.13 14.26 11.44
N ILE A 23 5.04 14.93 10.75
CA ILE A 23 5.56 14.50 9.44
C ILE A 23 6.21 13.10 9.56
N ILE A 24 7.07 12.89 10.56
CA ILE A 24 7.71 11.59 10.80
C ILE A 24 6.65 10.51 11.06
N ASN A 25 5.62 10.81 11.85
CA ASN A 25 4.55 9.86 12.12
C ASN A 25 3.76 9.51 10.84
N ASN A 26 3.42 10.49 10.03
CA ASN A 26 2.72 10.29 8.75
C ASN A 26 3.56 9.45 7.79
N LEU A 27 4.85 9.78 7.63
CA LEU A 27 5.77 9.00 6.79
C LEU A 27 5.95 7.56 7.31
N SER A 28 5.96 7.36 8.63
CA SER A 28 6.01 6.02 9.22
C SER A 28 4.76 5.20 8.91
N GLN A 29 3.58 5.82 8.95
CA GLN A 29 2.32 5.17 8.56
C GLN A 29 2.27 4.86 7.07
N GLU A 30 2.69 5.80 6.23
CA GLU A 30 2.76 5.62 4.78
C GLU A 30 3.71 4.49 4.40
N LYS A 31 4.90 4.46 5.02
CA LYS A 31 5.86 3.36 4.86
C LYS A 31 5.24 2.01 5.20
N LYS A 32 4.51 1.89 6.32
CA LYS A 32 3.83 0.65 6.70
C LYS A 32 2.78 0.23 5.67
N LEU A 33 2.02 1.19 5.14
CA LEU A 33 1.03 0.94 4.10
C LEU A 33 1.69 0.49 2.79
N LEU A 34 2.82 1.10 2.41
CA LEU A 34 3.57 0.74 1.22
C LEU A 34 4.17 -0.67 1.32
N ILE A 35 4.74 -1.02 2.48
CA ILE A 35 5.23 -2.38 2.75
C ILE A 35 4.10 -3.40 2.63
N LYS A 36 2.91 -3.12 3.17
CA LYS A 36 1.75 -4.02 3.01
C LYS A 36 1.36 -4.21 1.54
N LYS A 37 1.40 -3.14 0.74
CA LYS A 37 1.13 -3.22 -0.71
C LYS A 37 2.18 -4.05 -1.43
N ILE A 38 3.46 -3.84 -1.14
CA ILE A 38 4.57 -4.63 -1.71
C ILE A 38 4.39 -6.11 -1.37
N ASN A 39 4.18 -6.44 -0.10
CA ASN A 39 4.01 -7.83 0.33
C ASN A 39 2.81 -8.51 -0.36
N LEU A 40 1.72 -7.77 -0.60
CA LEU A 40 0.57 -8.29 -1.34
C LEU A 40 0.92 -8.59 -2.81
N ILE A 41 1.65 -7.68 -3.46
CA ILE A 41 2.09 -7.86 -4.85
C ILE A 41 3.09 -9.02 -4.95
N GLU A 42 4.06 -9.08 -4.04
CA GLU A 42 5.05 -10.15 -3.98
C GLU A 42 4.38 -11.52 -3.78
N LYS A 43 3.40 -11.61 -2.87
CA LYS A 43 2.62 -12.83 -2.70
C LYS A 43 1.91 -13.26 -4.00
N LYS A 44 1.28 -12.32 -4.71
CA LYS A 44 0.63 -12.60 -6.00
C LYS A 44 1.63 -13.04 -7.07
N ASN A 45 2.80 -12.40 -7.12
CA ASN A 45 3.86 -12.78 -8.06
C ASN A 45 4.40 -14.18 -7.76
N ASN A 46 4.65 -14.49 -6.49
CA ASN A 46 5.15 -15.82 -6.08
C ASN A 46 4.15 -16.93 -6.44
N MET A 47 2.84 -16.67 -6.33
CA MET A 47 1.77 -17.60 -6.75
C MET A 47 1.72 -17.82 -8.27
N LEU A 48 2.38 -16.97 -9.06
CA LEU A 48 2.42 -17.05 -10.52
C LEU A 48 3.79 -17.49 -11.06
N THR A 49 4.83 -17.55 -10.22
CA THR A 49 6.20 -17.89 -10.64
C THR A 49 6.74 -19.16 -9.98
N ASP A 50 7.04 -19.13 -8.69
CA ASP A 50 7.81 -20.20 -8.00
C ASP A 50 6.96 -21.44 -7.74
N VAL A 51 5.74 -21.22 -7.26
CA VAL A 51 4.73 -22.28 -7.10
C VAL A 51 3.49 -21.76 -7.81
N ILE A 52 3.31 -22.21 -9.05
CA ILE A 52 2.16 -21.82 -9.86
C ILE A 52 0.90 -22.41 -9.20
N ASP A 53 0.11 -21.53 -8.60
CA ASP A 53 -1.21 -21.86 -8.06
C ASP A 53 -2.22 -21.85 -9.21
N LEU A 54 -2.62 -23.04 -9.65
CA LEU A 54 -3.51 -23.22 -10.80
C LEU A 54 -4.92 -22.66 -10.54
N ASP A 55 -5.40 -22.70 -9.30
CA ASP A 55 -6.71 -22.15 -8.92
C ASP A 55 -6.68 -20.62 -8.93
N TYR A 56 -5.58 -20.04 -8.44
CA TYR A 56 -5.35 -18.60 -8.54
C TYR A 56 -5.23 -18.15 -10.00
N LEU A 57 -4.51 -18.90 -10.84
CA LEU A 57 -4.37 -18.63 -12.26
C LEU A 57 -5.72 -18.69 -12.98
N GLU A 58 -6.54 -19.71 -12.71
CA GLU A 58 -7.91 -19.81 -13.24
C GLU A 58 -8.75 -18.60 -12.83
N THR A 59 -8.65 -18.16 -11.57
CA THR A 59 -9.34 -16.97 -11.05
C THR A 59 -8.93 -15.70 -11.82
N VAL A 60 -7.62 -15.50 -12.02
CA VAL A 60 -7.10 -14.35 -12.77
C VAL A 60 -7.56 -14.40 -14.23
N TYR A 61 -7.56 -15.58 -14.87
CA TYR A 61 -8.06 -15.72 -16.24
C TYR A 61 -9.56 -15.38 -16.36
N ARG A 62 -10.38 -15.84 -15.42
CA ARG A 62 -11.82 -15.53 -15.36
C ARG A 62 -12.05 -14.03 -15.17
N GLU A 63 -11.34 -13.38 -14.26
CA GLU A 63 -11.47 -11.94 -14.02
C GLU A 63 -11.02 -11.08 -15.22
N LYS A 64 -9.91 -11.45 -15.86
CA LYS A 64 -9.30 -10.61 -16.93
C LYS A 64 -9.89 -10.83 -18.30
N PHE A 65 -10.31 -12.06 -18.60
CA PHE A 65 -10.73 -12.46 -19.93
C PHE A 65 -12.18 -12.96 -19.98
N MET A 66 -12.89 -12.99 -18.84
CA MET A 66 -14.27 -13.47 -18.73
C MET A 66 -14.47 -14.88 -19.33
N VAL A 67 -13.43 -15.72 -19.25
CA VAL A 67 -13.43 -17.07 -19.83
C VAL A 67 -14.11 -18.06 -18.90
N GLY A 68 -15.04 -18.85 -19.42
CA GLY A 68 -15.63 -20.00 -18.73
C GLY A 68 -14.97 -21.32 -19.13
N LYS A 69 -15.24 -22.41 -18.41
CA LYS A 69 -14.92 -23.75 -18.90
C LYS A 69 -15.75 -24.06 -20.14
N LYS A 70 -15.27 -24.98 -20.98
CA LYS A 70 -15.90 -25.35 -22.26
C LYS A 70 -17.39 -25.72 -22.15
N SER A 71 -17.84 -26.18 -20.99
CA SER A 71 -19.22 -26.56 -20.69
C SER A 71 -20.03 -25.48 -19.96
N GLU A 72 -19.43 -24.34 -19.60
CA GLU A 72 -20.06 -23.27 -18.85
C GLU A 72 -20.63 -22.21 -19.81
N LYS A 73 -21.81 -21.68 -19.50
CA LYS A 73 -22.37 -20.51 -20.17
C LYS A 73 -21.98 -19.26 -19.39
N VAL A 74 -21.23 -18.36 -20.03
CA VAL A 74 -20.89 -17.06 -19.46
C VAL A 74 -21.99 -16.07 -19.84
N PHE A 75 -22.64 -15.48 -18.85
CA PHE A 75 -23.60 -14.39 -19.07
C PHE A 75 -22.86 -13.07 -18.89
N VAL A 76 -22.95 -12.21 -19.90
CA VAL A 76 -22.47 -10.83 -19.86
C VAL A 76 -23.72 -9.96 -19.97
N GLU A 77 -23.92 -9.03 -19.04
CA GLU A 77 -24.99 -8.02 -19.12
C GLU A 77 -24.73 -7.01 -20.25
#